data_AF-A0A6N8X7A1-F1
#
_entry.id   AF-A0A6N8X7A1-F1
#
_cell.length_a   1.000
_cell.length_b   1.000
_cell.length_c   1.000
_cell.angle_alpha   90.00
_cell.angle_beta   90.00
_cell.angle_gamma   90.00
#
_symmetry.space_group_name_H-M   'P 1'
#
loop_
_entity.id
_entity.type
_entity.pdbx_description
1 polymer ?
#
loop_
_entity_poly.entity_id
_entity_poly.type
_entity_poly.pdbx_seq_one_letter_code
_entity_poly.pdbx_strand_id
1 'polypeptide(L)'
;MAQAKTDAPRKDHVGEYHRQFADAIIRQIEAGTAPWQKPWKPGERFMPENAFSGKGYTGGNALYLALAGQGRGFADNRWATYRQIAQAGGHVRKGEHGEKILYFDTRKLSPKKDDNGRQVLDGDGRPVYERHDKGRAFVRTYTVFNVEQTRGLDLPAREAPVADWQAHKSAEAVIDAANVTIKHAPGNRAYYSKKHDEIVLPERGQFPSAERYYGTALHELSHATGHESRLDRETFHNAVKYPTGGFGSAPYAREELRAEIAAMMTGERIGIGHHPQDGQCGNSAAYVKSWVEALERDPREIHRAAGEADRISRYLISPARERLHAIANEPQAVAAMAPPERPPASRLPAEPTREAPPLSPGR
;
A
#
# COMPACT_ATOMS: atom_id res chain seq x y z
N MET A 1 32.17 45.94 -25.64
CA MET A 1 31.96 44.48 -25.83
C MET A 1 31.50 43.89 -24.50
N ALA A 2 30.21 43.60 -24.36
CA ALA A 2 29.67 42.98 -23.16
C ALA A 2 29.83 41.45 -23.27
N GLN A 3 30.60 40.85 -22.36
CA GLN A 3 30.74 39.40 -22.26
C GLN A 3 29.41 38.77 -21.83
N ALA A 4 28.86 37.93 -22.69
CA ALA A 4 27.76 37.05 -22.36
C ALA A 4 28.22 36.05 -21.29
N LYS A 5 27.66 36.14 -20.09
CA LYS A 5 27.76 35.08 -19.09
C LYS A 5 27.00 33.87 -19.62
N THR A 6 27.72 32.80 -19.91
CA THR A 6 27.14 31.49 -20.20
C THR A 6 26.54 30.93 -18.91
N ASP A 7 25.21 30.95 -18.82
CA ASP A 7 24.48 30.27 -17.74
C ASP A 7 24.76 28.75 -17.85
N ALA A 8 25.34 28.19 -16.79
CA ALA A 8 25.47 26.74 -16.65
C ALA A 8 24.07 26.08 -16.68
N PRO A 9 23.91 24.90 -17.30
CA PRO A 9 22.61 24.24 -17.40
C PRO A 9 22.04 23.96 -16.00
N ARG A 10 20.78 24.36 -15.76
CA ARG A 10 20.05 24.02 -14.52
C ARG A 10 20.03 22.50 -14.33
N LYS A 11 20.41 22.01 -13.14
CA LYS A 11 20.31 20.59 -12.78
C LYS A 11 18.85 20.12 -12.90
N ASP A 12 18.62 19.08 -13.71
CA ASP A 12 17.31 18.41 -13.81
C ASP A 12 17.09 17.47 -12.61
N HIS A 13 16.76 18.06 -11.47
CA HIS A 13 16.50 17.34 -10.23
C HIS A 13 15.34 16.34 -10.34
N VAL A 14 14.38 16.58 -11.24
CA VAL A 14 13.22 15.71 -11.44
C VAL A 14 13.63 14.48 -12.25
N GLY A 15 14.38 14.67 -13.34
CA GLY A 15 14.94 13.56 -14.11
C GLY A 15 15.91 12.69 -13.32
N GLU A 16 16.73 13.30 -12.44
CA GLU A 16 17.62 12.57 -11.54
C GLU A 16 16.84 11.70 -10.54
N TYR A 17 15.80 12.25 -9.92
CA TYR A 17 14.92 11.50 -9.02
C TYR A 17 14.24 10.31 -9.71
N HIS A 18 13.71 10.52 -10.92
CA HIS A 18 13.08 9.43 -11.69
C HIS A 18 14.06 8.30 -12.01
N ARG A 19 15.30 8.63 -12.39
CA ARG A 19 16.36 7.63 -12.62
C ARG A 19 16.72 6.89 -11.34
N GLN A 20 17.01 7.60 -10.25
CA GLN A 20 17.35 6.98 -8.97
C GLN A 20 16.25 6.02 -8.48
N PHE A 21 14.99 6.40 -8.63
CA PHE A 21 13.87 5.53 -8.28
C PHE A 21 13.78 4.31 -9.19
N ALA A 22 13.90 4.49 -10.51
CA ALA A 22 13.89 3.39 -11.46
C ALA A 22 15.05 2.41 -11.20
N ASP A 23 16.27 2.90 -11.02
CA ASP A 23 17.46 2.09 -10.75
C ASP A 23 17.35 1.33 -9.42
N ALA A 24 16.76 1.95 -8.39
CA ALA A 24 16.50 1.28 -7.12
C ALA A 24 15.45 0.16 -7.28
N ILE A 25 14.42 0.38 -8.09
CA ILE A 25 13.39 -0.61 -8.38
C ILE A 25 13.92 -1.76 -9.22
N ILE A 26 14.66 -1.47 -10.29
CA ILE A 26 15.23 -2.48 -11.19
C ILE A 26 16.06 -3.49 -10.38
N ARG A 27 16.97 -3.00 -9.53
CA ARG A 27 17.77 -3.87 -8.65
C ARG A 27 16.93 -4.78 -7.76
N GLN A 28 15.82 -4.29 -7.22
CA GLN A 28 14.94 -5.10 -6.38
C GLN A 28 14.08 -6.08 -7.20
N ILE A 29 13.62 -5.66 -8.39
CA ILE A 29 12.91 -6.53 -9.34
C ILE A 29 13.79 -7.72 -9.75
N GLU A 30 15.04 -7.45 -10.12
CA GLU A 30 16.03 -8.46 -10.51
C GLU A 30 16.38 -9.40 -9.35
N ALA A 31 16.47 -8.86 -8.13
CA ALA A 31 16.71 -9.66 -6.93
C ALA A 31 15.47 -10.40 -6.42
N GLY A 32 14.29 -10.21 -7.02
CA GLY A 32 13.03 -10.78 -6.53
C GLY A 32 12.60 -10.27 -5.17
N THR A 33 13.03 -9.06 -4.81
CA THR A 33 12.82 -8.43 -3.49
C THR A 33 11.96 -7.17 -3.56
N ALA A 34 11.44 -6.79 -4.73
CA ALA A 34 10.53 -5.65 -4.80
C ALA A 34 9.30 -5.88 -3.89
N PRO A 35 8.69 -4.83 -3.32
CA PRO A 35 7.62 -4.97 -2.34
C PRO A 35 6.46 -5.84 -2.82
N TRP A 36 6.09 -5.73 -4.10
CA TRP A 36 5.03 -6.54 -4.69
C TRP A 36 5.46 -7.97 -5.05
N GLN A 37 6.76 -8.29 -4.99
CA GLN A 37 7.29 -9.65 -5.21
C GLN A 37 7.50 -10.42 -3.91
N LYS A 38 7.31 -9.78 -2.75
CA LYS A 38 7.48 -10.39 -1.43
C LYS A 38 6.13 -10.68 -0.77
N PRO A 39 6.01 -11.76 0.01
CA PRO A 39 4.87 -11.94 0.88
C PRO A 39 4.91 -10.95 2.04
N TRP A 40 3.74 -10.41 2.39
CA TRP A 40 3.48 -9.57 3.55
C TRP A 40 2.30 -10.17 4.29
N LYS A 41 2.44 -10.37 5.61
CA LYS A 41 1.40 -11.04 6.39
C LYS A 41 0.20 -10.11 6.63
N PRO A 42 -0.99 -10.67 6.89
CA PRO A 42 -2.11 -9.89 7.40
C PRO A 42 -1.71 -8.99 8.58
N GLY A 43 -2.20 -7.76 8.54
CA GLY A 43 -1.91 -6.73 9.55
C GLY A 43 -0.49 -6.16 9.55
N GLU A 44 0.45 -6.64 8.72
CA GLU A 44 1.77 -6.00 8.58
C GLU A 44 1.65 -4.65 7.88
N ARG A 45 2.02 -3.58 8.59
CA ARG A 45 2.13 -2.23 8.03
C ARG A 45 3.54 -1.98 7.54
N PHE A 46 3.72 -2.01 6.22
CA PHE A 46 5.00 -1.75 5.56
C PHE A 46 4.95 -0.53 4.63
N MET A 47 3.76 -0.12 4.21
CA MET A 47 3.61 1.08 3.38
C MET A 47 3.89 2.32 4.22
N PRO A 48 4.65 3.30 3.71
CA PRO A 48 5.15 4.39 4.52
C PRO A 48 4.07 5.41 4.84
N GLU A 49 4.15 5.97 6.04
CA GLU A 49 3.25 7.02 6.52
C GLU A 49 4.03 8.18 7.13
N ASN A 50 3.39 9.34 7.23
CA ASN A 50 3.99 10.46 7.92
C ASN A 50 3.89 10.27 9.44
N ALA A 51 5.04 10.32 10.13
CA ALA A 51 5.17 10.00 11.55
C ALA A 51 4.26 10.80 12.49
N PHE A 52 3.85 12.01 12.10
CA PHE A 52 3.11 12.93 12.96
C PHE A 52 1.64 13.07 12.58
N SER A 53 1.30 12.91 11.30
CA SER A 53 -0.08 13.02 10.84
C SER A 53 -0.78 11.67 10.66
N GLY A 54 -0.04 10.56 10.70
CA GLY A 54 -0.56 9.21 10.41
C GLY A 54 -1.02 9.02 8.96
N LYS A 55 -0.81 10.02 8.09
CA LYS A 55 -1.25 9.95 6.69
C LYS A 55 -0.25 9.13 5.89
N GLY A 56 -0.72 8.06 5.26
CA GLY A 56 0.03 7.28 4.28
C GLY A 56 0.53 8.15 3.13
N TYR A 57 1.77 7.91 2.70
CA TYR A 57 2.27 8.46 1.43
C TYR A 57 1.50 7.84 0.26
N THR A 58 1.56 8.49 -0.90
CA THR A 58 0.73 8.12 -2.06
C THR A 58 1.57 7.89 -3.31
N GLY A 59 1.12 6.97 -4.17
CA GLY A 59 1.71 6.72 -5.47
C GLY A 59 3.22 6.44 -5.42
N GLY A 60 3.98 7.07 -6.31
CA GLY A 60 5.42 6.85 -6.43
C GLY A 60 6.22 7.16 -5.16
N ASN A 61 5.83 8.14 -4.35
CA ASN A 61 6.51 8.42 -3.08
C ASN A 61 6.30 7.27 -2.08
N ALA A 62 5.11 6.69 -2.04
CA ALA A 62 4.80 5.58 -1.15
C ALA A 62 5.67 4.38 -1.49
N LEU A 63 5.74 4.05 -2.78
CA LEU A 63 6.55 2.94 -3.26
C LEU A 63 8.05 3.20 -3.05
N TYR A 64 8.53 4.39 -3.40
CA TYR A 64 9.93 4.77 -3.21
C TYR A 64 10.39 4.68 -1.75
N LEU A 65 9.60 5.22 -0.81
CA LEU A 65 9.94 5.18 0.60
C LEU A 65 9.83 3.77 1.21
N ALA A 66 8.87 2.94 0.75
CA ALA A 66 8.81 1.54 1.16
C ALA A 66 10.10 0.79 0.80
N LEU A 67 10.61 1.02 -0.42
CA LEU A 67 11.86 0.43 -0.90
C LEU A 67 13.08 0.94 -0.17
N ALA A 68 13.15 2.25 0.06
CA ALA A 68 14.26 2.86 0.78
C ALA A 68 14.33 2.33 2.22
N GLY A 69 13.16 2.20 2.87
CA GLY A 69 13.07 1.61 4.20
C GLY A 69 13.52 0.15 4.21
N GLN A 70 12.99 -0.66 3.28
CA GLN A 70 13.39 -2.06 3.16
C GLN A 70 14.88 -2.24 2.87
N GLY A 71 15.42 -1.50 1.90
CA GLY A 71 16.82 -1.60 1.49
C GLY A 71 17.81 -1.19 2.58
N ARG A 72 17.35 -0.41 3.57
CA ARG A 72 18.12 0.00 4.75
C ARG A 72 17.79 -0.79 6.01
N GLY A 73 16.84 -1.73 5.94
CA GLY A 73 16.44 -2.57 7.07
C GLY A 73 15.67 -1.84 8.17
N PHE A 74 14.97 -0.75 7.85
CA PHE A 74 14.09 -0.08 8.82
C PHE A 74 12.85 -0.92 9.10
N ALA A 75 12.53 -1.09 10.39
CA ALA A 75 11.35 -1.79 10.87
C ALA A 75 10.14 -0.83 11.01
N ASP A 76 10.39 0.45 11.25
CA ASP A 76 9.38 1.50 11.33
C ASP A 76 9.14 2.10 9.94
N ASN A 77 7.89 2.14 9.51
CA ASN A 77 7.46 2.69 8.22
C ASN A 77 7.15 4.19 8.30
N ARG A 78 7.40 4.86 9.44
CA ARG A 78 7.12 6.28 9.63
C ARG A 78 8.26 7.16 9.15
N TRP A 79 7.90 8.20 8.40
CA TRP A 79 8.82 9.17 7.84
C TRP A 79 8.41 10.60 8.19
N ALA A 80 9.38 11.49 8.31
CA ALA A 80 9.13 12.89 8.58
C ALA A 80 10.20 13.81 7.98
N THR A 81 9.82 15.05 7.69
CA THR A 81 10.79 16.08 7.31
C THR A 81 11.66 16.47 8.51
N TYR A 82 12.87 16.97 8.24
CA TYR A 82 13.75 17.51 9.30
C TYR A 82 13.04 18.53 10.19
N ARG A 83 12.24 19.42 9.59
CA ARG A 83 11.50 20.45 10.33
C ARG A 83 10.47 19.84 11.29
N GLN A 84 9.73 18.83 10.85
CA GLN A 84 8.75 18.14 11.72
C GLN A 84 9.47 17.45 12.89
N ILE A 85 10.59 16.77 12.61
CA ILE A 85 11.42 16.12 13.64
C ILE A 85 11.90 17.13 14.67
N ALA A 86 12.45 18.26 14.23
CA ALA A 86 12.94 19.32 15.12
C ALA A 86 11.81 19.98 15.94
N GLN A 87 10.63 20.19 15.33
CA GLN A 87 9.47 20.74 16.04
C GLN A 87 8.93 19.80 17.12
N ALA A 88 9.11 18.50 16.96
CA ALA A 88 8.77 17.49 17.96
C ALA A 88 9.89 17.25 19.01
N GLY A 89 10.94 18.09 19.03
CA GLY A 89 12.05 17.97 19.98
C GLY A 89 13.09 16.91 19.60
N GLY A 90 12.94 16.25 18.45
CA GLY A 90 13.88 15.25 17.96
C GLY A 90 14.99 15.83 17.09
N HIS A 91 15.99 15.00 16.82
CA HIS A 91 17.10 15.34 15.95
C HIS A 91 17.47 14.16 15.04
N VAL A 92 17.73 14.45 13.76
CA VAL A 92 18.36 13.48 12.85
C VAL A 92 19.80 13.21 13.34
N ARG A 93 20.21 11.95 13.39
CA ARG A 93 21.57 11.58 13.82
C ARG A 93 22.61 12.11 12.83
N LYS A 94 23.81 12.43 13.34
CA LYS A 94 24.91 12.97 12.52
C LYS A 94 25.32 11.92 11.47
N GLY A 95 25.43 12.33 10.20
CA GLY A 95 25.82 11.44 9.10
C GLY A 95 24.65 10.73 8.41
N GLU A 96 23.42 10.86 8.92
CA GLU A 96 22.25 10.29 8.25
C GLU A 96 21.86 11.10 7.01
N HIS A 97 21.46 10.39 5.96
CA HIS A 97 20.95 10.98 4.72
C HIS A 97 19.45 10.71 4.59
N GLY A 98 18.70 11.73 4.17
CA GLY A 98 17.26 11.63 3.96
C GLY A 98 16.93 11.31 2.51
N GLU A 99 15.74 10.75 2.32
CA GLU A 99 15.19 10.40 1.01
C GLU A 99 14.44 11.59 0.40
N LYS A 100 14.61 11.81 -0.90
CA LYS A 100 13.89 12.86 -1.63
C LYS A 100 12.53 12.34 -2.07
N ILE A 101 11.49 13.15 -1.90
CA ILE A 101 10.15 12.86 -2.41
C ILE A 101 9.65 14.02 -3.26
N LEU A 102 8.77 13.73 -4.22
CA LEU A 102 8.14 14.75 -5.06
C LEU A 102 6.71 15.05 -4.59
N TYR A 103 6.44 16.31 -4.32
CA TYR A 103 5.11 16.81 -4.05
C TYR A 103 4.62 17.61 -5.25
N PHE A 104 3.53 17.15 -5.87
CA PHE A 104 2.88 17.84 -6.97
C PHE A 104 1.83 18.79 -6.40
N ASP A 105 2.11 20.09 -6.43
CA ASP A 105 1.15 21.10 -6.02
C ASP A 105 0.18 21.39 -7.18
N THR A 106 -0.98 20.73 -7.13
CA THR A 106 -2.05 20.86 -8.13
C THR A 106 -2.96 22.06 -7.89
N ARG A 107 -2.77 22.81 -6.79
CA ARG A 107 -3.59 23.99 -6.47
C ARG A 107 -3.37 25.14 -7.46
N LYS A 108 -2.33 25.03 -8.30
CA LYS A 108 -1.89 26.06 -9.27
C LYS A 108 -1.66 27.42 -8.59
N LEU A 109 -1.25 27.39 -7.33
CA LEU A 109 -0.95 28.57 -6.53
C LEU A 109 0.53 28.90 -6.65
N SER A 110 0.85 30.15 -6.99
CA SER A 110 2.21 30.68 -6.89
C SER A 110 2.20 31.93 -6.01
N PRO A 111 3.30 32.24 -5.27
CA PRO A 111 3.38 33.49 -4.54
C PRO A 111 3.19 34.64 -5.52
N LYS A 112 2.18 35.49 -5.26
CA LYS A 112 1.93 36.70 -6.03
C LYS A 112 3.18 37.56 -5.95
N LYS A 113 3.63 38.06 -7.09
CA LYS A 113 4.76 38.97 -7.18
C LYS A 113 4.31 40.36 -7.57
N ASP A 114 4.98 41.38 -7.06
CA ASP A 114 4.85 42.75 -7.55
C ASP A 114 5.56 42.91 -8.90
N ASP A 115 5.44 44.10 -9.51
CA ASP A 115 6.06 44.43 -10.79
C ASP A 115 7.60 44.35 -10.77
N ASN A 116 8.19 44.27 -9.58
CA ASN A 116 9.63 44.12 -9.35
C ASN A 116 10.04 42.67 -9.03
N GLY A 117 9.11 41.72 -9.12
CA GLY A 117 9.35 40.30 -8.88
C GLY A 117 9.48 39.89 -7.41
N ARG A 118 9.15 40.77 -6.46
CA ARG A 118 9.18 40.50 -5.01
C ARG A 118 7.85 39.89 -4.57
N GLN A 119 7.89 39.02 -3.56
CA GLN A 119 6.68 38.38 -3.03
C GLN A 119 5.78 39.42 -2.35
N VAL A 120 4.51 39.45 -2.75
CA VAL A 120 3.47 40.23 -2.10
C VAL A 120 3.10 39.53 -0.81
N LEU A 121 3.07 40.28 0.30
CA LEU A 121 2.68 39.78 1.61
C LEU A 121 1.30 40.34 2.00
N ASP A 122 0.53 39.60 2.79
CA ASP A 122 -0.73 40.06 3.38
C ASP A 122 -0.48 40.93 4.63
N GLY A 123 -1.56 41.39 5.27
CA GLY A 123 -1.50 42.22 6.48
C GLY A 123 -0.79 41.56 7.67
N ASP A 124 -0.63 40.24 7.64
CA ASP A 124 0.07 39.45 8.67
C ASP A 124 1.49 39.06 8.24
N GLY A 125 2.00 39.61 7.14
CA GLY A 125 3.34 39.33 6.62
C GLY A 125 3.49 37.95 5.96
N ARG A 126 2.39 37.27 5.60
CA ARG A 126 2.42 35.98 4.93
C ARG A 126 2.34 36.15 3.42
N PRO A 127 2.99 35.29 2.60
CA PRO A 127 2.90 35.39 1.15
C PRO A 127 1.45 35.28 0.65
N VAL A 128 1.01 36.26 -0.12
CA VAL A 128 -0.23 36.19 -0.89
C VAL A 128 0.00 35.25 -2.06
N TYR A 129 -0.90 34.30 -2.27
CA TYR A 129 -0.84 33.37 -3.40
C TYR A 129 -1.91 33.72 -4.43
N GLU A 130 -1.56 33.67 -5.71
CA GLU A 130 -2.50 33.80 -6.82
C GLU A 130 -2.71 32.45 -7.52
N ARG A 131 -3.94 32.21 -7.97
CA ARG A 131 -4.32 31.00 -8.72
C ARG A 131 -4.12 31.27 -10.21
N HIS A 132 -3.34 30.42 -10.87
CA HIS A 132 -3.19 30.48 -12.32
C HIS A 132 -4.06 29.40 -12.96
N ASP A 133 -5.15 29.78 -13.63
CA ASP A 133 -6.05 28.81 -14.28
C ASP A 133 -5.34 28.02 -15.40
N LYS A 134 -4.34 28.65 -16.03
CA LYS A 134 -3.46 28.07 -17.07
C LYS A 134 -2.11 27.56 -16.54
N GLY A 135 -1.89 27.57 -15.22
CA GLY A 135 -0.61 27.18 -14.60
C GLY A 135 -0.36 25.67 -14.63
N ARG A 136 0.90 25.28 -14.85
CA ARG A 136 1.37 23.89 -14.68
C ARG A 136 1.45 23.56 -13.18
N ALA A 137 1.21 22.30 -12.81
CA ALA A 137 1.49 21.83 -11.45
C ALA A 137 2.96 22.10 -11.10
N PHE A 138 3.21 22.64 -9.90
CA PHE A 138 4.56 22.85 -9.41
C PHE A 138 5.05 21.58 -8.73
N VAL A 139 6.21 21.09 -9.16
CA VAL A 139 6.89 20.00 -8.48
C VAL A 139 7.77 20.61 -7.39
N ARG A 140 7.50 20.24 -6.14
CA ARG A 140 8.36 20.54 -5.00
C ARG A 140 9.07 19.27 -4.57
N THR A 141 10.35 19.37 -4.27
CA THR A 141 11.09 18.26 -3.65
C THR A 141 11.17 18.51 -2.15
N TYR A 142 10.87 17.47 -1.38
CA TYR A 142 11.10 17.47 0.07
C TYR A 142 12.10 16.38 0.41
N THR A 143 12.89 16.59 1.47
CA THR A 143 13.71 15.54 2.07
C THR A 143 13.04 15.04 3.33
N VAL A 144 12.84 13.73 3.42
CA VAL A 144 12.27 13.05 4.59
C VAL A 144 13.27 12.05 5.15
N PHE A 145 13.16 11.80 6.45
CA PHE A 145 13.97 10.85 7.20
C PHE A 145 13.03 9.84 7.83
N ASN A 146 13.44 8.58 7.83
CA ASN A 146 12.77 7.57 8.62
C ASN A 146 12.99 7.87 10.10
N VAL A 147 12.01 7.59 10.95
CA VAL A 147 12.09 7.87 12.39
C VAL A 147 13.25 7.15 13.06
N GLU A 148 13.68 5.99 12.55
CA GLU A 148 14.86 5.26 13.05
C GLU A 148 16.18 5.97 12.79
N GLN A 149 16.21 6.98 11.92
CA GLN A 149 17.38 7.83 11.68
C GLN A 149 17.51 8.96 12.70
N THR A 150 16.60 9.03 13.67
CA THR A 150 16.47 10.15 14.60
C THR A 150 16.73 9.72 16.04
N ARG A 151 16.80 10.71 16.93
CA ARG A 151 16.83 10.55 18.39
C ARG A 151 15.95 11.60 19.05
N GLY A 152 15.47 11.33 20.26
CA GLY A 152 14.67 12.27 21.04
C GLY A 152 13.24 12.48 20.51
N LEU A 153 12.73 11.57 19.69
CA LEU A 153 11.33 11.54 19.33
C LEU A 153 10.56 10.65 20.30
N ASP A 154 9.46 11.18 20.82
CA ASP A 154 8.43 10.42 21.51
C ASP A 154 7.26 10.22 20.53
N LEU A 155 7.14 9.01 20.00
CA LEU A 155 6.11 8.65 19.04
C LEU A 155 5.20 7.58 19.65
N PRO A 156 3.89 7.60 19.36
CA PRO A 156 3.00 6.57 19.83
C PRO A 156 3.47 5.19 19.38
N ALA A 157 3.24 4.19 20.23
CA ALA A 157 3.46 2.81 19.86
C ALA A 157 2.65 2.46 18.61
N ARG A 158 3.21 1.57 17.78
CA ARG A 158 2.48 1.07 16.61
C ARG A 158 1.23 0.32 17.06
N GLU A 159 0.15 0.50 16.33
CA GLU A 159 -1.05 -0.32 16.49
C GLU A 159 -0.71 -1.79 16.22
N ALA A 160 -1.37 -2.69 16.96
CA ALA A 160 -1.23 -4.11 16.75
C ALA A 160 -1.72 -4.49 15.34
N PRO A 161 -1.19 -5.58 14.76
CA PRO A 161 -1.70 -6.13 13.51
C PRO A 161 -3.22 -6.35 13.56
N VAL A 162 -3.91 -6.06 12.46
CA VAL A 162 -5.33 -6.35 12.30
C VAL A 162 -5.53 -7.87 12.37
N ALA A 163 -6.55 -8.33 13.09
CA ALA A 163 -6.86 -9.76 13.19
C ALA A 163 -7.35 -10.32 11.84
N ASP A 164 -6.99 -11.57 11.53
CA ASP A 164 -7.29 -12.20 10.23
C ASP A 164 -8.78 -12.14 9.85
N TRP A 165 -9.68 -12.43 10.79
CA TRP A 165 -11.13 -12.38 10.55
C TRP A 165 -11.62 -10.98 10.14
N GLN A 166 -11.02 -9.93 10.70
CA GLN A 166 -11.35 -8.54 10.39
C GLN A 166 -10.80 -8.15 9.01
N ALA A 167 -9.60 -8.64 8.67
CA ALA A 167 -9.02 -8.48 7.33
C ALA A 167 -9.85 -9.20 6.25
N HIS A 168 -10.32 -10.42 6.52
CA HIS A 168 -11.19 -11.18 5.60
C HIS A 168 -12.52 -10.46 5.36
N LYS A 169 -13.19 -9.97 6.42
CA LYS A 169 -14.40 -9.14 6.29
C LYS A 169 -14.15 -7.89 5.44
N SER A 170 -12.99 -7.25 5.62
CA SER A 170 -12.61 -6.06 4.86
C SER A 170 -12.41 -6.37 3.38
N ALA A 171 -11.81 -7.53 3.06
CA ALA A 171 -11.64 -7.99 1.69
C ALA A 171 -12.98 -8.31 1.00
N GLU A 172 -13.90 -9.02 1.68
CA GLU A 172 -15.25 -9.26 1.14
C GLU A 172 -16.01 -7.94 0.92
N ALA A 173 -15.91 -6.98 1.85
CA ALA A 173 -16.55 -5.68 1.69
C ALA A 173 -16.07 -4.92 0.44
N VAL A 174 -14.78 -5.01 0.11
CA VAL A 174 -14.22 -4.44 -1.12
C VAL A 174 -14.68 -5.20 -2.36
N ILE A 175 -14.66 -6.54 -2.32
CA ILE A 175 -15.10 -7.39 -3.43
C ILE A 175 -16.56 -7.11 -3.78
N ASP A 176 -17.45 -7.10 -2.78
CA ASP A 176 -18.88 -6.86 -2.96
C ASP A 176 -19.16 -5.47 -3.52
N ALA A 177 -18.38 -4.47 -3.09
CA ALA A 177 -18.58 -3.08 -3.51
C ALA A 177 -17.94 -2.75 -4.86
N ALA A 178 -17.08 -3.62 -5.40
CA ALA A 178 -16.40 -3.39 -6.68
C ALA A 178 -17.34 -3.44 -7.89
N ASN A 179 -18.54 -4.03 -7.74
CA ASN A 179 -19.56 -4.14 -8.78
C ASN A 179 -19.02 -4.79 -10.08
N VAL A 180 -18.25 -5.86 -9.93
CA VAL A 180 -17.74 -6.70 -11.03
C VAL A 180 -18.20 -8.13 -10.80
N THR A 181 -18.72 -8.79 -11.83
CA THR A 181 -19.13 -10.19 -11.72
C THR A 181 -17.91 -11.06 -11.48
N ILE A 182 -17.89 -11.81 -10.36
CA ILE A 182 -16.87 -12.82 -10.07
C ILE A 182 -17.52 -14.20 -10.17
N LYS A 183 -16.99 -15.04 -11.07
CA LYS A 183 -17.38 -16.44 -11.24
C LYS A 183 -16.30 -17.35 -10.67
N HIS A 184 -16.71 -18.37 -9.94
CA HIS A 184 -15.83 -19.45 -9.51
C HIS A 184 -16.05 -20.66 -10.40
N ALA A 185 -14.97 -21.24 -10.91
CA ALA A 185 -15.02 -22.44 -11.72
C ALA A 185 -13.83 -23.37 -11.38
N PRO A 186 -14.01 -24.70 -11.45
CA PRO A 186 -12.89 -25.63 -11.30
C PRO A 186 -11.79 -25.32 -12.31
N GLY A 187 -10.56 -25.14 -11.82
CA GLY A 187 -9.42 -24.88 -12.69
C GLY A 187 -8.21 -24.31 -11.95
N ASN A 188 -7.19 -23.94 -12.70
CA ASN A 188 -5.94 -23.37 -12.17
C ASN A 188 -5.65 -21.96 -12.68
N ARG A 189 -6.65 -21.29 -13.28
CA ARG A 189 -6.50 -19.97 -13.89
C ARG A 189 -7.41 -18.96 -13.21
N ALA A 190 -6.83 -17.84 -12.79
CA ALA A 190 -7.53 -16.61 -12.44
C ALA A 190 -7.30 -15.60 -13.56
N TYR A 191 -8.34 -14.86 -13.96
CA TYR A 191 -8.20 -13.78 -14.93
C TYR A 191 -9.42 -12.85 -14.95
N TYR A 192 -9.19 -11.60 -15.33
CA TYR A 192 -10.21 -10.67 -15.79
C TYR A 192 -10.44 -10.77 -17.31
N SER A 193 -11.69 -10.98 -17.72
CA SER A 193 -12.11 -10.99 -19.12
C SER A 193 -12.61 -9.60 -19.56
N LYS A 194 -11.77 -8.85 -20.27
CA LYS A 194 -12.16 -7.53 -20.83
C LYS A 194 -13.40 -7.59 -21.71
N LYS A 195 -13.56 -8.66 -22.50
CA LYS A 195 -14.66 -8.81 -23.46
C LYS A 195 -16.02 -8.96 -22.78
N HIS A 196 -16.06 -9.67 -21.66
CA HIS A 196 -17.30 -10.00 -20.95
C HIS A 196 -17.49 -9.17 -19.68
N ASP A 197 -16.50 -8.35 -19.32
CA ASP A 197 -16.45 -7.60 -18.08
C ASP A 197 -16.74 -8.47 -16.85
N GLU A 198 -15.98 -9.56 -16.72
CA GLU A 198 -16.12 -10.50 -15.61
C GLU A 198 -14.77 -11.04 -15.17
N ILE A 199 -14.69 -11.43 -13.91
CA ILE A 199 -13.55 -12.11 -13.31
C ILE A 199 -13.90 -13.59 -13.19
N VAL A 200 -12.96 -14.44 -13.57
CA VAL A 200 -13.01 -15.88 -13.31
C VAL A 200 -11.91 -16.23 -12.32
N LEU A 201 -12.27 -16.88 -11.22
CA LEU A 201 -11.35 -17.42 -10.23
C LEU A 201 -11.52 -18.94 -10.12
N PRO A 202 -10.48 -19.69 -9.75
CA PRO A 202 -10.62 -21.04 -9.22
C PRO A 202 -11.61 -21.08 -8.06
N GLU A 203 -12.18 -22.25 -7.76
CA GLU A 203 -13.04 -22.39 -6.59
C GLU A 203 -12.29 -22.02 -5.31
N ARG A 204 -12.97 -21.37 -4.35
CA ARG A 204 -12.35 -20.88 -3.10
C ARG A 204 -11.57 -21.98 -2.37
N GLY A 205 -12.09 -23.21 -2.35
CA GLY A 205 -11.44 -24.37 -1.72
C GLY A 205 -10.18 -24.88 -2.43
N GLN A 206 -9.89 -24.41 -3.64
CA GLN A 206 -8.64 -24.75 -4.36
C GLN A 206 -7.47 -23.85 -3.96
N PHE A 207 -7.73 -22.73 -3.29
CA PHE A 207 -6.67 -21.86 -2.79
C PHE A 207 -6.10 -22.43 -1.50
N PRO A 208 -4.76 -22.38 -1.31
CA PRO A 208 -4.13 -22.93 -0.11
C PRO A 208 -4.39 -22.08 1.14
N SER A 209 -4.86 -20.84 0.99
CA SER A 209 -5.29 -19.98 2.10
C SER A 209 -6.27 -18.90 1.62
N ALA A 210 -6.98 -18.30 2.56
CA ALA A 210 -7.87 -17.17 2.29
C ALA A 210 -7.11 -15.96 1.74
N GLU A 211 -5.90 -15.71 2.26
CA GLU A 211 -5.03 -14.61 1.84
C GLU A 211 -4.60 -14.79 0.37
N ARG A 212 -4.31 -16.02 -0.07
CA ARG A 212 -4.02 -16.31 -1.48
C ARG A 212 -5.24 -16.06 -2.37
N TYR A 213 -6.43 -16.44 -1.90
CA TYR A 213 -7.67 -16.16 -2.61
C TYR A 213 -7.91 -14.65 -2.75
N TYR A 214 -7.86 -13.91 -1.66
CA TYR A 214 -8.10 -12.46 -1.66
C TYR A 214 -7.03 -11.71 -2.44
N GLY A 215 -5.75 -12.06 -2.30
CA GLY A 215 -4.68 -11.46 -3.11
C GLY A 215 -4.92 -11.65 -4.61
N THR A 216 -5.35 -12.84 -5.02
CA THR A 216 -5.71 -13.14 -6.42
C THR A 216 -6.93 -12.33 -6.86
N ALA A 217 -7.99 -12.29 -6.05
CA ALA A 217 -9.18 -11.50 -6.35
C ALA A 217 -8.88 -9.99 -6.48
N LEU A 218 -8.04 -9.43 -5.60
CA LEU A 218 -7.62 -8.04 -5.65
C LEU A 218 -6.78 -7.71 -6.90
N HIS A 219 -5.95 -8.65 -7.35
CA HIS A 219 -5.22 -8.53 -8.61
C HIS A 219 -6.17 -8.47 -9.80
N GLU A 220 -7.12 -9.41 -9.91
CA GLU A 220 -8.07 -9.41 -11.02
C GLU A 220 -9.04 -8.22 -10.98
N LEU A 221 -9.45 -7.79 -9.78
CA LEU A 221 -10.20 -6.55 -9.59
C LEU A 221 -9.40 -5.34 -10.05
N SER A 222 -8.09 -5.32 -9.80
CA SER A 222 -7.21 -4.26 -10.28
C SER A 222 -7.24 -4.18 -11.81
N HIS A 223 -7.19 -5.31 -12.52
CA HIS A 223 -7.42 -5.33 -13.96
C HIS A 223 -8.82 -4.86 -14.36
N ALA A 224 -9.87 -5.32 -13.67
CA ALA A 224 -11.24 -4.95 -13.98
C ALA A 224 -11.45 -3.43 -13.97
N THR A 225 -10.85 -2.71 -13.00
CA THR A 225 -10.94 -1.24 -12.96
C THR A 225 -10.44 -0.54 -14.23
N GLY A 226 -9.66 -1.20 -15.09
CA GLY A 226 -9.12 -0.61 -16.31
C GLY A 226 -10.10 -0.45 -17.46
N HIS A 227 -11.26 -1.10 -17.39
CA HIS A 227 -12.29 -1.02 -18.43
C HIS A 227 -12.84 0.39 -18.65
N GLU A 228 -13.39 0.62 -19.85
CA GLU A 228 -13.91 1.92 -20.31
C GLU A 228 -15.02 2.50 -19.42
N SER A 229 -15.81 1.65 -18.76
CA SER A 229 -16.85 2.09 -17.81
C SER A 229 -16.34 2.48 -16.43
N ARG A 230 -15.02 2.38 -16.17
CA ARG A 230 -14.41 2.56 -14.84
C ARG A 230 -13.28 3.59 -14.88
N LEU A 231 -12.02 3.17 -14.71
CA LEU A 231 -10.88 4.10 -14.77
C LEU A 231 -10.38 4.36 -16.19
N ASP A 232 -10.90 3.61 -17.18
CA ASP A 232 -10.58 3.75 -18.60
C ASP A 232 -9.07 3.90 -18.84
N ARG A 233 -8.30 2.92 -18.38
CA ARG A 233 -6.83 3.02 -18.40
C ARG A 233 -6.33 2.96 -19.84
N GLU A 234 -5.47 3.92 -20.18
CA GLU A 234 -4.82 3.98 -21.49
C GLU A 234 -4.06 2.69 -21.85
N THR A 235 -3.58 1.91 -20.87
CA THR A 235 -2.94 0.60 -21.09
C THR A 235 -3.86 -0.42 -21.76
N PHE A 236 -5.19 -0.18 -21.78
CA PHE A 236 -6.16 -1.05 -22.44
C PHE A 236 -6.50 -0.63 -23.87
N HIS A 237 -6.38 0.66 -24.23
CA HIS A 237 -6.91 1.18 -25.50
C HIS A 237 -5.96 2.07 -26.30
N ASN A 238 -4.94 2.67 -25.67
CA ASN A 238 -4.02 3.58 -26.34
C ASN A 238 -2.87 2.82 -27.01
N ALA A 239 -3.15 2.25 -28.18
CA ALA A 239 -2.18 1.48 -28.97
C ALA A 239 -0.94 2.30 -29.42
N VAL A 240 -1.04 3.64 -29.46
CA VAL A 240 0.08 4.51 -29.84
C VAL A 240 1.12 4.59 -28.71
N LYS A 241 0.65 4.76 -27.48
CA LYS A 241 1.50 4.88 -26.29
C LYS A 241 1.87 3.52 -25.69
N TYR A 242 0.97 2.56 -25.82
CA TYR A 242 1.07 1.20 -25.33
C TYR A 242 0.71 0.24 -26.49
N PRO A 243 1.67 -0.11 -27.36
CA PRO A 243 1.42 -0.98 -28.52
C PRO A 243 0.61 -2.22 -28.15
N THR A 244 -0.50 -2.49 -28.84
CA THR A 244 -1.29 -3.67 -28.50
C THR A 244 -0.46 -4.93 -28.68
N GLY A 245 -0.53 -5.83 -27.69
CA GLY A 245 0.16 -7.10 -27.70
C GLY A 245 -0.55 -8.10 -26.80
N GLY A 246 -0.41 -9.38 -27.11
CA GLY A 246 -0.98 -10.46 -26.31
C GLY A 246 -0.28 -10.64 -24.97
N PHE A 247 -0.65 -11.70 -24.28
CA PHE A 247 0.03 -12.19 -23.07
C PHE A 247 1.56 -12.23 -23.27
N GLY A 248 2.31 -11.66 -22.32
CA GLY A 248 3.78 -11.60 -22.39
C GLY A 248 4.35 -10.46 -23.25
N SER A 249 3.52 -9.58 -23.82
CA SER A 249 4.00 -8.38 -24.50
C SER A 249 4.40 -7.27 -23.51
N ALA A 250 5.27 -6.33 -23.94
CA ALA A 250 5.71 -5.24 -23.07
C ALA A 250 4.55 -4.34 -22.56
N PRO A 251 3.49 -4.07 -23.35
CA PRO A 251 2.35 -3.29 -22.86
C PRO A 251 1.45 -4.06 -21.91
N TYR A 252 1.29 -5.37 -22.13
CA TYR A 252 0.68 -6.27 -21.15
C TYR A 252 1.47 -6.26 -19.83
N ALA A 253 2.81 -6.34 -19.88
CA ALA A 253 3.65 -6.30 -18.68
C ALA A 253 3.50 -4.98 -17.90
N ARG A 254 3.34 -3.83 -18.56
CA ARG A 254 3.09 -2.54 -17.87
C ARG A 254 1.78 -2.55 -17.09
N GLU A 255 0.76 -3.18 -17.64
CA GLU A 255 -0.53 -3.34 -16.96
C GLU A 255 -0.44 -4.28 -15.78
N GLU A 256 0.25 -5.42 -15.92
CA GLU A 256 0.54 -6.34 -14.81
C GLU A 256 1.27 -5.64 -13.67
N LEU A 257 2.27 -4.80 -13.97
CA LEU A 257 2.98 -4.03 -12.96
C LEU A 257 2.02 -3.14 -12.15
N ARG A 258 1.02 -2.54 -12.80
CA ARG A 258 0.00 -1.72 -12.11
C ARG A 258 -0.91 -2.59 -11.25
N ALA A 259 -1.36 -3.71 -11.78
CA ALA A 259 -2.25 -4.64 -11.08
C ALA A 259 -1.57 -5.24 -9.83
N GLU A 260 -0.31 -5.67 -9.94
CA GLU A 260 0.47 -6.18 -8.81
C GLU A 260 0.71 -5.14 -7.72
N ILE A 261 1.15 -3.92 -8.09
CA ILE A 261 1.34 -2.84 -7.12
C ILE A 261 -0.01 -2.44 -6.49
N ALA A 262 -1.10 -2.42 -7.27
CA ALA A 262 -2.42 -2.06 -6.78
C ALA A 262 -3.00 -3.11 -5.83
N ALA A 263 -2.85 -4.40 -6.15
CA ALA A 263 -3.26 -5.51 -5.29
C ALA A 263 -2.53 -5.43 -3.94
N MET A 264 -1.21 -5.25 -3.98
CA MET A 264 -0.38 -5.07 -2.78
C MET A 264 -0.83 -3.85 -1.95
N MET A 265 -0.97 -2.68 -2.57
CA MET A 265 -1.39 -1.46 -1.87
C MET A 265 -2.81 -1.57 -1.29
N THR A 266 -3.72 -2.25 -1.99
CA THR A 266 -5.09 -2.47 -1.52
C THR A 266 -5.10 -3.44 -0.37
N GLY A 267 -4.36 -4.54 -0.49
CA GLY A 267 -4.26 -5.57 0.53
C GLY A 267 -3.67 -5.06 1.84
N GLU A 268 -2.63 -4.22 1.77
CA GLU A 268 -2.08 -3.55 2.96
C GLU A 268 -3.11 -2.65 3.64
N ARG A 269 -3.82 -1.82 2.87
CA ARG A 269 -4.82 -0.87 3.39
C ARG A 269 -6.01 -1.52 4.07
N ILE A 270 -6.38 -2.73 3.64
CA ILE A 270 -7.51 -3.48 4.22
C ILE A 270 -7.06 -4.57 5.19
N GLY A 271 -5.74 -4.69 5.43
CA GLY A 271 -5.17 -5.58 6.43
C GLY A 271 -4.96 -7.03 6.00
N ILE A 272 -5.20 -7.40 4.74
CA ILE A 272 -4.99 -8.78 4.24
C ILE A 272 -3.50 -9.08 3.96
N GLY A 273 -2.67 -8.04 3.91
CA GLY A 273 -1.26 -8.15 3.50
C GLY A 273 -1.15 -8.30 1.98
N HIS A 274 -0.17 -9.07 1.52
CA HIS A 274 0.03 -9.33 0.10
C HIS A 274 0.73 -10.67 -0.09
N HIS A 275 0.24 -11.47 -1.02
CA HIS A 275 0.92 -12.68 -1.46
C HIS A 275 1.13 -12.61 -2.96
N PRO A 276 2.38 -12.49 -3.44
CA PRO A 276 2.66 -12.49 -4.86
C PRO A 276 2.16 -13.79 -5.48
N GLN A 277 1.56 -13.72 -6.67
CA GLN A 277 1.08 -14.91 -7.35
C GLN A 277 2.27 -15.76 -7.86
N ASP A 278 2.29 -17.05 -7.50
CA ASP A 278 3.28 -17.99 -8.01
C ASP A 278 3.00 -18.30 -9.50
N GLY A 279 4.00 -18.09 -10.36
CA GLY A 279 4.12 -18.73 -11.67
C GLY A 279 3.17 -18.30 -12.81
N GLN A 280 2.06 -17.61 -12.56
CA GLN A 280 1.08 -17.28 -13.62
C GLN A 280 0.96 -15.79 -13.98
N CYS A 281 0.88 -14.84 -13.02
CA CYS A 281 0.66 -13.42 -13.39
C CYS A 281 1.66 -12.41 -12.77
N GLY A 282 2.28 -12.68 -11.62
CA GLY A 282 3.08 -11.65 -10.91
C GLY A 282 4.60 -11.80 -10.93
N ASN A 283 5.13 -13.00 -11.16
CA ASN A 283 6.56 -13.28 -10.95
C ASN A 283 7.18 -14.17 -12.04
N SER A 284 6.53 -14.27 -13.20
CA SER A 284 7.15 -14.96 -14.34
C SER A 284 8.42 -14.19 -14.77
N ALA A 285 9.50 -14.92 -15.08
CA ALA A 285 10.75 -14.30 -15.55
C ALA A 285 10.54 -13.40 -16.78
N ALA A 286 9.50 -13.67 -17.58
CA ALA A 286 9.11 -12.86 -18.73
C ALA A 286 8.57 -11.47 -18.32
N TYR A 287 7.78 -11.37 -17.24
CA TYR A 287 7.29 -10.08 -16.74
C TYR A 287 8.40 -9.27 -16.09
N VAL A 288 9.21 -9.91 -15.26
CA VAL A 288 10.39 -9.29 -14.63
C VAL A 288 11.28 -8.63 -15.69
N LYS A 289 11.64 -9.38 -16.74
CA LYS A 289 12.42 -8.86 -17.87
C LYS A 289 11.72 -7.69 -18.55
N SER A 290 10.43 -7.83 -18.88
CA SER A 290 9.66 -6.78 -19.56
C SER A 290 9.52 -5.51 -18.72
N TRP A 291 9.44 -5.64 -17.38
CA TRP A 291 9.41 -4.51 -16.47
C TRP A 291 10.75 -3.79 -16.44
N VAL A 292 11.85 -4.52 -16.28
CA VAL A 292 13.20 -3.94 -16.29
C VAL A 292 13.43 -3.16 -17.59
N GLU A 293 13.18 -3.78 -18.75
CA GLU A 293 13.33 -3.11 -20.06
C GLU A 293 12.46 -1.85 -20.18
N ALA A 294 11.22 -1.89 -19.66
CA ALA A 294 10.33 -0.74 -19.68
C ALA A 294 10.84 0.41 -18.81
N LEU A 295 11.43 0.11 -17.65
CA LEU A 295 11.96 1.10 -16.70
C LEU A 295 13.31 1.66 -17.13
N GLU A 296 14.18 0.85 -17.73
CA GLU A 296 15.43 1.30 -18.35
C GLU A 296 15.16 2.26 -19.51
N ARG A 297 14.15 1.96 -20.33
CA ARG A 297 13.76 2.81 -21.47
C ARG A 297 13.09 4.11 -21.04
N ASP A 298 12.21 4.06 -20.03
CA ASP A 298 11.56 5.25 -19.47
C ASP A 298 11.49 5.18 -17.94
N PRO A 299 12.44 5.80 -17.23
CA PRO A 299 12.46 5.86 -15.77
C PRO A 299 11.22 6.51 -15.14
N ARG A 300 10.42 7.25 -15.92
CA ARG A 300 9.16 7.83 -15.42
C ARG A 300 8.02 6.81 -15.35
N GLU A 301 8.16 5.66 -16.00
CA GLU A 301 7.14 4.62 -16.05
C GLU A 301 6.77 4.11 -14.65
N ILE A 302 7.75 3.90 -13.76
CA ILE A 302 7.47 3.43 -12.40
C ILE A 302 6.63 4.43 -11.59
N HIS A 303 6.82 5.73 -11.79
CA HIS A 303 5.98 6.73 -11.13
C HIS A 303 4.55 6.72 -11.67
N ARG A 304 4.38 6.53 -12.98
CA ARG A 304 3.06 6.40 -13.59
C ARG A 304 2.37 5.15 -13.09
N ALA A 305 3.06 4.01 -13.12
CA ALA A 305 2.55 2.74 -12.62
C ALA A 305 2.13 2.84 -11.14
N ALA A 306 2.99 3.39 -10.28
CA ALA A 306 2.67 3.57 -8.86
C ALA A 306 1.52 4.57 -8.63
N GLY A 307 1.46 5.65 -9.40
CA GLY A 307 0.36 6.63 -9.33
C GLY A 307 -0.98 6.04 -9.77
N GLU A 308 -0.97 5.24 -10.84
CA GLU A 308 -2.16 4.51 -11.31
C GLU A 308 -2.57 3.41 -10.33
N ALA A 309 -1.62 2.68 -9.75
CA ALA A 309 -1.89 1.68 -8.72
C ALA A 309 -2.53 2.29 -7.46
N ASP A 310 -2.06 3.45 -7.01
CA ASP A 310 -2.68 4.20 -5.90
C ASP A 310 -4.12 4.60 -6.24
N ARG A 311 -4.37 5.01 -7.49
CA ARG A 311 -5.72 5.35 -7.99
C ARG A 311 -6.63 4.13 -8.06
N ILE A 312 -6.13 2.99 -8.54
CA ILE A 312 -6.86 1.70 -8.56
C ILE A 312 -7.25 1.31 -7.14
N SER A 313 -6.29 1.31 -6.22
CA SER A 313 -6.53 0.93 -4.83
C SER A 313 -7.59 1.82 -4.17
N ARG A 314 -7.51 3.15 -4.37
CA ARG A 314 -8.55 4.07 -3.88
C ARG A 314 -9.91 3.83 -4.52
N TYR A 315 -9.93 3.54 -5.82
CA TYR A 315 -11.17 3.27 -6.55
C TYR A 315 -11.87 2.03 -5.99
N LEU A 316 -11.12 0.96 -5.70
CA LEU A 316 -11.68 -0.27 -5.11
C LEU A 316 -12.16 -0.05 -3.66
N ILE A 317 -11.41 0.72 -2.86
CA ILE A 317 -11.73 0.95 -1.44
C ILE A 317 -12.87 1.94 -1.24
N SER A 318 -12.98 2.97 -2.10
CA SER A 318 -13.89 4.09 -1.88
C SER A 318 -15.36 3.67 -1.71
N PRO A 319 -15.93 2.76 -2.54
CA PRO A 319 -17.29 2.27 -2.36
C PRO A 319 -17.52 1.50 -1.06
N ALA A 320 -16.49 0.86 -0.52
CA ALA A 320 -16.56 0.07 0.71
C ALA A 320 -16.25 0.86 1.99
N ARG A 321 -15.93 2.16 1.88
CA ARG A 321 -15.34 2.96 2.98
C ARG A 321 -16.15 2.94 4.28
N GLU A 322 -17.48 3.04 4.20
CA GLU A 322 -18.34 3.01 5.39
C GLU A 322 -18.33 1.64 6.07
N ARG A 323 -18.39 0.57 5.28
CA ARG A 323 -18.30 -0.82 5.80
C ARG A 323 -16.93 -1.08 6.42
N LEU A 324 -15.85 -0.65 5.78
CA LEU A 324 -14.49 -0.76 6.32
C LEU A 324 -14.34 -0.01 7.64
N HIS A 325 -14.92 1.19 7.75
CA HIS A 325 -14.93 1.93 9.02
C HIS A 325 -15.73 1.20 10.10
N ALA A 326 -16.86 0.59 9.76
CA ALA A 326 -17.64 -0.22 10.71
C ALA A 326 -16.82 -1.43 11.19
N ILE A 327 -16.22 -2.19 10.27
CA ILE A 327 -15.38 -3.36 10.57
C ILE A 327 -14.19 -2.98 11.47
N ALA A 328 -13.54 -1.83 11.21
CA ALA A 328 -12.42 -1.35 12.02
C ALA A 328 -12.78 -1.03 13.48
N ASN A 329 -14.05 -0.69 13.73
CA ASN A 329 -14.57 -0.34 15.05
C ASN A 329 -15.46 -1.43 15.65
N GLU A 330 -15.56 -2.60 15.00
CA GLU A 330 -16.25 -3.73 15.61
C GLU A 330 -15.50 -4.10 16.90
N PRO A 331 -16.21 -4.18 18.05
CA PRO A 331 -15.58 -4.68 19.26
C PRO A 331 -14.97 -6.04 18.95
N GLN A 332 -13.73 -6.28 19.35
CA GLN A 332 -13.25 -7.65 19.49
C GLN A 332 -14.24 -8.31 20.44
N ALA A 333 -15.17 -9.09 19.89
CA ALA A 333 -15.90 -10.05 20.68
C ALA A 333 -14.78 -10.93 21.22
N VAL A 334 -14.37 -10.66 22.46
CA VAL A 334 -13.62 -11.59 23.28
C VAL A 334 -14.33 -12.90 23.01
N ALA A 335 -13.60 -13.88 22.49
CA ALA A 335 -14.07 -15.23 22.49
C ALA A 335 -14.37 -15.57 23.95
N ALA A 336 -15.61 -15.31 24.38
CA ALA A 336 -16.20 -15.86 25.56
C ALA A 336 -16.43 -17.33 25.22
N MET A 337 -15.33 -18.07 25.08
CA MET A 337 -15.29 -19.42 25.60
C MET A 337 -15.48 -19.25 27.10
N ALA A 338 -16.74 -19.14 27.52
CA ALA A 338 -17.09 -19.63 28.84
C ALA A 338 -16.47 -21.04 28.92
N PRO A 339 -15.66 -21.35 29.94
CA PRO A 339 -15.22 -22.72 30.14
C PRO A 339 -16.47 -23.60 30.07
N PRO A 340 -16.43 -24.76 29.38
CA PRO A 340 -17.60 -25.62 29.28
C PRO A 340 -18.12 -25.82 30.70
N GLU A 341 -19.40 -25.49 30.91
CA GLU A 341 -20.06 -25.73 32.19
C GLU A 341 -19.75 -27.17 32.57
N ARG A 342 -19.07 -27.35 33.70
CA ARG A 342 -18.87 -28.70 34.24
C ARG A 342 -20.26 -29.33 34.33
N PRO A 343 -20.48 -30.52 33.75
CA PRO A 343 -21.76 -31.19 33.92
C PRO A 343 -22.04 -31.31 35.42
N PRO A 344 -23.31 -31.17 35.85
CA PRO A 344 -23.65 -31.25 37.26
C PRO A 344 -23.08 -32.55 37.82
N ALA A 345 -22.34 -32.42 38.94
CA ALA A 345 -21.74 -33.56 39.62
C ALA A 345 -22.82 -34.64 39.79
N SER A 346 -22.61 -35.80 39.16
CA SER A 346 -23.48 -36.93 39.42
C SER A 346 -23.38 -37.21 40.92
N ARG A 347 -24.52 -37.22 41.59
CA ARG A 347 -24.61 -37.73 42.96
C ARG A 347 -24.22 -39.20 42.88
N LEU A 348 -22.99 -39.51 43.29
CA LEU A 348 -22.61 -40.87 43.63
C LEU A 348 -23.62 -41.38 44.68
N PRO A 349 -24.18 -42.59 44.53
CA PRO A 349 -25.06 -43.15 45.54
C PRO A 349 -24.31 -43.28 46.86
N ALA A 350 -24.98 -42.92 47.95
CA ALA A 350 -24.44 -42.96 49.30
C ALA A 350 -23.91 -44.36 49.63
N GLU A 351 -22.66 -44.43 50.12
CA GLU A 351 -22.11 -45.66 50.67
C GLU A 351 -22.96 -46.11 51.89
N PRO A 352 -23.20 -47.42 52.05
CA PRO A 352 -23.96 -47.92 53.19
C PRO A 352 -23.18 -47.71 54.49
N THR A 353 -23.89 -47.14 55.46
CA THR A 353 -23.46 -46.84 56.82
C THR A 353 -22.80 -48.06 57.47
N ARG A 354 -21.51 -47.96 57.82
CA ARG A 354 -20.86 -48.92 58.73
C ARG A 354 -21.37 -48.67 60.14
N GLU A 355 -22.10 -49.64 60.69
CA GLU A 355 -22.48 -49.67 62.10
C GLU A 355 -21.22 -49.67 62.99
N ALA A 356 -21.20 -48.77 63.97
CA ALA A 356 -20.17 -48.73 65.01
C ALA A 356 -20.42 -49.84 66.04
N PRO A 357 -19.39 -50.58 66.49
CA PRO A 357 -19.55 -51.60 67.51
C PRO A 357 -19.83 -50.96 68.89
N PRO A 358 -20.63 -51.62 69.74
CA PRO A 358 -21.01 -51.05 71.03
C PRO A 358 -19.82 -51.01 72.00
N LEU A 359 -19.56 -49.82 72.53
CA LEU A 359 -18.75 -49.64 73.73
C LEU A 359 -19.56 -50.11 74.94
N SER A 360 -18.93 -50.89 75.80
CA SER A 360 -19.46 -51.20 77.13
C SER A 360 -18.33 -51.27 78.17
N PRO A 361 -18.66 -51.00 79.44
CA PRO A 361 -17.96 -50.01 80.26
C PRO A 361 -16.97 -50.65 81.24
N GLY A 362 -16.07 -49.83 81.75
CA GLY A 362 -14.91 -50.27 82.53
C GLY A 362 -15.22 -50.97 83.85
N ARG A 363 -14.28 -51.86 84.22
CA ARG A 363 -13.56 -51.84 85.50
C ARG A 363 -12.22 -52.55 85.35
#